data_AF-A0A8X7Z4W2-F1
#
_entry.id   AF-A0A8X7Z4W2-F1
#
_cell.length_a   1.000
_cell.length_b   1.000
_cell.length_c   1.000
_cell.angle_alpha   90.00
_cell.angle_beta   90.00
_cell.angle_gamma   90.00
#
_symmetry.space_group_name_H-M   'P 1'
#
loop_
_entity.id
_entity.type
_entity.pdbx_description
1 polymer ?
#
loop_
_entity_poly.entity_id
_entity_poly.type
_entity_poly.pdbx_seq_one_letter_code
_entity_poly.pdbx_strand_id
1 'polypeptide(L)'
;MQLTQILNQLEAEKRHSEALNQMRKSSRSQCWWEAPVEELGLQELEQLRDALEELKRRLTKQTNKILIESSSSLPFLPVNGTGQIGNFETKPEICVASTLPHVNNFGYGHGIF
;
A
#
# COMPACT_ATOMS: atom_id res chain seq x y z
N MET A 1 17.91 -5.84 -30.13
CA MET A 1 16.55 -5.59 -29.61
C MET A 1 16.54 -5.16 -28.14
N GLN A 2 17.33 -5.76 -27.23
CA GLN A 2 17.35 -5.39 -25.80
C GLN A 2 17.78 -3.93 -25.52
N LEU A 3 18.81 -3.43 -26.23
CA LEU A 3 19.28 -2.05 -26.05
C LEU A 3 18.18 -1.01 -26.32
N THR A 4 17.41 -1.20 -27.40
CA THR A 4 16.29 -0.32 -27.75
C THR A 4 15.20 -0.31 -26.68
N GLN A 5 14.90 -1.46 -26.09
CA GLN A 5 13.92 -1.56 -24.99
C GLN A 5 14.42 -0.82 -23.74
N ILE A 6 15.69 -0.99 -23.37
CA ILE A 6 16.31 -0.29 -22.22
C ILE A 6 16.32 1.23 -22.46
N LEU A 7 16.64 1.69 -23.68
CA LEU A 7 16.60 3.10 -24.04
C LEU A 7 15.18 3.68 -23.95
N ASN A 8 14.18 2.96 -24.42
CA ASN A 8 12.78 3.39 -24.31
C ASN A 8 12.33 3.50 -22.84
N GLN A 9 12.71 2.54 -21.99
CA GLN A 9 12.42 2.60 -20.56
C GLN A 9 13.09 3.79 -19.88
N LEU A 10 14.36 4.07 -20.22
CA LEU A 10 15.08 5.22 -19.71
C LEU A 10 14.43 6.54 -20.14
N GLU A 11 13.99 6.63 -21.39
CA GLU A 11 13.29 7.82 -21.88
C GLU A 11 11.92 8.01 -21.22
N ALA A 12 11.18 6.93 -20.99
CA ALA A 12 9.92 6.96 -20.24
C ALA A 12 10.14 7.46 -18.81
N GLU A 13 11.16 6.93 -18.12
CA GLU A 13 11.51 7.36 -16.76
C GLU A 13 11.95 8.84 -16.72
N LYS A 14 12.71 9.28 -17.74
CA LYS A 14 13.09 10.69 -17.88
C LYS A 14 11.85 11.58 -18.03
N ARG A 15 10.91 11.21 -18.90
CA ARG A 15 9.66 11.98 -19.08
C ARG A 15 8.81 12.00 -17.82
N HIS A 16 8.74 10.88 -17.12
CA HIS A 16 8.01 10.78 -15.85
C HIS A 16 8.64 11.70 -14.78
N SER A 17 9.95 11.67 -14.63
CA SER A 17 10.70 12.56 -13.73
C SER A 17 10.47 14.04 -14.07
N GLU A 18 10.49 14.39 -15.36
CA GLU A 18 10.22 15.76 -15.83
C GLU A 18 8.79 16.20 -15.50
N ALA A 19 7.78 15.35 -15.70
CA ALA A 19 6.40 15.63 -15.34
C ALA A 19 6.24 15.88 -13.83
N LEU A 20 6.83 15.03 -12.99
CA LEU A 20 6.81 15.20 -11.52
C LEU A 20 7.48 16.52 -11.11
N ASN A 21 8.59 16.89 -11.75
CA ASN A 21 9.26 18.15 -11.48
C ASN A 21 8.39 19.35 -11.86
N GLN A 22 7.66 19.29 -12.98
CA GLN A 22 6.73 20.36 -13.37
C GLN A 22 5.54 20.46 -12.42
N MET A 23 4.99 19.33 -11.97
CA MET A 23 3.95 19.32 -10.95
C MET A 23 4.43 20.02 -9.67
N ARG A 24 5.61 19.64 -9.16
CA ARG A 24 6.22 20.27 -7.97
C ARG A 24 6.45 21.77 -8.12
N LYS A 25 6.92 22.21 -9.30
CA LYS A 25 7.11 23.64 -9.57
C LYS A 25 5.79 24.40 -9.56
N SER A 26 4.73 23.80 -10.07
CA SER A 26 3.40 24.41 -10.16
C SER A 26 2.75 24.53 -8.77
N SER A 27 2.90 23.50 -7.95
CA SER A 27 2.33 23.42 -6.59
C SER A 27 3.09 24.25 -5.55
N ARG A 28 4.37 24.58 -5.77
CA ARG A 28 5.17 25.42 -4.84
C ARG A 28 4.54 26.78 -4.55
N SER A 29 3.76 27.32 -5.48
CA SER A 29 3.01 28.58 -5.27
C SER A 29 1.79 28.43 -4.34
N GLN A 30 1.30 27.22 -4.15
CA GLN A 30 0.05 26.91 -3.43
C GLN A 30 0.31 26.14 -2.12
N CYS A 31 1.43 25.41 -2.04
CA CYS A 31 1.79 24.53 -0.94
C CYS A 31 3.20 24.86 -0.43
N TRP A 32 3.28 25.57 0.70
CA TRP A 32 4.57 25.94 1.30
C TRP A 32 5.42 24.72 1.70
N TRP A 33 4.78 23.61 2.12
CA TRP A 33 5.46 22.38 2.54
C TRP A 33 6.15 21.62 1.39
N GLU A 34 5.95 22.03 0.14
CA GLU A 34 6.63 21.47 -1.02
C GLU A 34 7.98 22.14 -1.33
N ALA A 35 8.36 23.17 -0.57
CA ALA A 35 9.69 23.74 -0.64
C ALA A 35 10.76 22.72 -0.16
N PRO A 36 12.02 22.82 -0.63
CA PRO A 36 13.13 22.05 -0.09
C PRO A 36 13.22 22.19 1.43
N VAL A 37 13.63 21.12 2.11
CA VAL A 37 13.71 21.09 3.58
C VAL A 37 14.66 22.16 4.11
N GLU A 38 15.70 22.48 3.35
CA GLU A 38 16.70 23.52 3.65
C GLU A 38 16.11 24.95 3.59
N GLU A 39 14.98 25.12 2.92
CA GLU A 39 14.30 26.41 2.78
C GLU A 39 13.16 26.58 3.79
N LEU A 40 12.76 25.51 4.50
CA LEU A 40 11.70 25.56 5.50
C LEU A 40 12.23 26.07 6.84
N GLY A 41 11.47 26.98 7.47
CA GLY A 41 11.74 27.44 8.82
C GLY A 41 11.46 26.36 9.87
N LEU A 42 12.05 26.51 11.06
CA LEU A 42 11.86 25.55 12.17
C LEU A 42 10.37 25.33 12.49
N GLN A 43 9.60 26.42 12.58
CA GLN A 43 8.17 26.34 12.87
C GLN A 43 7.39 25.59 11.78
N GLU A 44 7.73 25.80 10.51
CA GLU A 44 7.10 25.12 9.37
C GLU A 44 7.42 23.62 9.41
N LEU A 45 8.65 23.26 9.75
CA LEU A 45 9.09 21.88 9.92
C LEU A 45 8.36 21.19 11.08
N GLU A 46 8.18 21.87 12.21
CA GLU A 46 7.41 21.35 13.35
C GLU A 46 5.94 21.12 12.97
N GLN A 47 5.31 22.08 12.29
CA GLN A 47 3.94 21.94 11.80
C GLN A 47 3.81 20.79 10.81
N LEU A 48 4.78 20.64 9.88
CA LEU A 48 4.79 19.55 8.91
C LEU A 48 4.95 18.19 9.59
N ARG A 49 5.85 18.08 10.57
CA ARG A 49 6.03 16.86 11.37
C ARG A 49 4.72 16.46 12.05
N ASP A 50 4.07 17.39 12.73
CA ASP A 50 2.85 17.11 13.48
C ASP A 50 1.70 16.69 12.55
N ALA A 51 1.59 17.34 11.38
CA ALA A 51 0.61 16.98 10.36
C ALA A 51 0.84 15.56 9.80
N LEU A 52 2.10 15.20 9.52
CA LEU A 52 2.48 13.86 9.06
C LEU A 52 2.21 12.78 10.12
N GLU A 53 2.44 13.08 11.39
CA GLU A 53 2.14 12.17 12.49
C GLU A 53 0.63 11.94 12.64
N GLU A 54 -0.18 13.01 12.52
CA GLU A 54 -1.64 12.91 12.48
C GLU A 54 -2.10 12.03 11.30
N LEU A 55 -1.54 12.26 10.12
CA LEU A 55 -1.88 11.49 8.92
C LEU A 55 -1.59 10.00 9.12
N LYS A 56 -0.40 9.67 9.65
CA LYS A 56 -0.02 8.29 9.97
C LYS A 56 -1.02 7.65 10.93
N ARG A 57 -1.37 8.36 12.02
CA ARG A 57 -2.36 7.88 13.01
C ARG A 57 -3.72 7.61 12.38
N ARG A 58 -4.20 8.50 11.51
CA ARG A 58 -5.48 8.32 10.79
C ARG A 58 -5.46 7.10 9.87
N LEU A 59 -4.38 6.92 9.13
CA LEU A 59 -4.22 5.77 8.24
C LEU A 59 -4.18 4.45 9.03
N THR A 60 -3.40 4.37 10.11
CA THR A 60 -3.38 3.18 10.98
C THR A 60 -4.76 2.88 11.55
N LYS A 61 -5.51 3.90 11.98
CA LYS A 61 -6.89 3.73 12.45
C LYS A 61 -7.81 3.20 11.35
N GLN A 62 -7.67 3.71 10.13
CA GLN A 62 -8.46 3.26 8.97
C GLN A 62 -8.13 1.82 8.58
N THR A 63 -6.85 1.44 8.53
CA THR A 63 -6.42 0.07 8.27
C THR A 63 -6.95 -0.90 9.33
N ASN A 64 -6.86 -0.54 10.61
CA ASN A 64 -7.41 -1.35 11.69
C ASN A 64 -8.93 -1.51 11.58
N LYS A 65 -9.65 -0.44 11.21
CA LYS A 65 -11.09 -0.49 10.98
C LYS A 65 -11.45 -1.49 9.87
N ILE A 66 -10.76 -1.40 8.73
CA ILE A 66 -10.98 -2.32 7.59
C ILE A 66 -10.69 -3.77 8.00
N LEU A 67 -9.62 -4.01 8.76
CA LEU A 67 -9.28 -5.35 9.25
C LEU A 67 -10.38 -5.92 10.16
N ILE A 68 -10.88 -5.12 11.10
CA ILE A 68 -11.96 -5.52 12.02
C ILE A 68 -13.26 -5.78 11.25
N GLU A 69 -13.63 -4.88 10.33
CA GLU A 69 -14.82 -5.04 9.47
C GLU A 69 -14.71 -6.32 8.62
N SER A 70 -13.55 -6.59 8.03
CA SER A 70 -13.28 -7.83 7.29
C SER A 70 -13.34 -9.09 8.18
N SER A 71 -12.97 -8.99 9.45
CA SER A 71 -13.02 -10.10 10.42
C SER A 71 -14.45 -10.37 10.92
N SER A 72 -15.28 -9.33 10.97
CA SER A 72 -16.69 -9.41 11.40
C SER A 72 -17.64 -9.95 10.32
N SER A 73 -17.17 -10.09 9.08
CA SER A 73 -17.92 -10.67 7.96
C SER A 73 -17.84 -12.20 7.89
N LEU A 74 -17.17 -12.87 8.83
CA LEU A 74 -17.26 -14.33 8.93
C LEU A 74 -18.64 -14.68 9.49
N PRO A 75 -19.53 -15.36 8.73
CA PRO A 75 -20.79 -15.79 9.27
C PRO A 75 -20.51 -16.74 10.43
N PHE A 76 -20.88 -16.31 11.63
CA PHE A 76 -20.86 -17.09 12.85
C PHE A 76 -21.52 -18.45 12.55
N LEU A 77 -20.72 -19.51 12.47
CA LEU A 77 -21.26 -20.86 12.43
C LEU A 77 -21.70 -21.22 13.86
N PRO A 78 -22.97 -21.61 14.08
CA PRO A 78 -23.42 -21.98 15.41
C PRO A 78 -22.76 -23.30 15.79
N VAL A 79 -21.84 -23.27 16.76
CA VAL A 79 -21.35 -24.50 17.40
C VAL A 79 -22.48 -24.98 18.31
N ASN A 80 -23.27 -25.94 17.80
CA ASN A 80 -24.31 -26.58 18.59
C ASN A 80 -23.67 -27.47 19.66
N GLY A 81 -24.26 -27.45 20.85
CA GLY A 81 -23.69 -27.98 22.08
C GLY A 81 -23.41 -29.48 22.08
N THR A 82 -22.31 -29.81 22.75
CA THR A 82 -22.12 -30.92 23.69
C THR A 82 -22.64 -32.32 23.29
N GLY A 83 -21.71 -33.18 22.88
CA GLY A 83 -21.92 -34.62 22.80
C GLY A 83 -20.63 -35.37 22.47
N GLN A 84 -19.79 -35.55 23.48
CA GLN A 84 -18.71 -36.54 23.66
C GLN A 84 -18.14 -37.28 22.43
N ILE A 85 -16.80 -37.30 22.32
CA ILE A 85 -15.94 -38.51 22.34
C ILE A 85 -14.57 -38.19 21.72
N GLY A 86 -13.51 -38.57 22.42
CA GLY A 86 -12.22 -38.91 21.80
C GLY A 86 -11.08 -37.94 22.06
N ASN A 87 -10.35 -38.18 23.14
CA ASN A 87 -8.99 -37.68 23.32
C ASN A 87 -8.07 -38.26 22.24
N PHE A 88 -7.36 -37.42 21.50
CA PHE A 88 -5.94 -37.64 21.29
C PHE A 88 -5.24 -36.29 21.14
N GLU A 89 -4.27 -36.11 22.02
CA GLU A 89 -3.26 -35.08 21.96
C GLU A 89 -2.39 -35.31 20.73
N THR A 90 -2.44 -34.41 19.75
CA THR A 90 -1.35 -34.26 18.79
C THR A 90 -1.07 -32.78 18.57
N LYS A 91 0.05 -32.36 19.15
CA LYS A 91 0.98 -31.27 18.77
C LYS A 91 0.61 -30.50 17.48
N PRO A 92 0.67 -29.14 17.47
CA PRO A 92 0.44 -28.38 16.25
C PRO A 92 1.58 -28.64 15.26
N GLU A 93 1.33 -29.49 14.29
CA GLU A 93 2.15 -29.59 13.10
C GLU A 93 1.77 -28.40 12.22
N ILE A 94 2.71 -27.48 12.06
CA ILE A 94 2.61 -26.33 11.16
C ILE A 94 2.53 -26.91 9.74
N CYS A 95 1.32 -27.08 9.23
CA CYS A 95 1.13 -27.38 7.82
C CYS A 95 1.28 -26.08 7.03
N VAL A 96 2.53 -25.80 6.64
CA VAL A 96 2.87 -24.76 5.67
C VAL A 96 2.28 -25.19 4.33
N ALA A 97 1.05 -24.77 4.07
CA ALA A 97 0.47 -24.77 2.74
C ALA A 97 -0.12 -23.39 2.47
N SER A 98 0.77 -22.40 2.33
CA SER A 98 0.44 -21.16 1.64
C SER A 98 0.27 -21.45 0.16
N THR A 99 -0.90 -21.95 -0.24
CA THR A 99 -1.34 -21.86 -1.63
C THR A 99 -2.01 -20.50 -1.83
N LEU A 100 -1.17 -19.50 -2.04
CA LEU A 100 -1.54 -18.24 -2.67
C LEU A 100 -2.03 -18.53 -4.11
N PRO A 101 -3.22 -18.06 -4.53
CA PRO A 101 -3.41 -17.73 -5.93
C PRO A 101 -2.80 -16.34 -6.15
N HIS A 102 -1.51 -16.32 -6.49
CA HIS A 102 -0.87 -15.13 -7.06
C HIS A 102 -1.05 -15.17 -8.58
N VAL A 103 -2.03 -14.44 -9.12
CA VAL A 103 -1.99 -13.90 -10.49
C VAL A 103 -2.84 -12.63 -10.54
N ASN A 104 -2.24 -11.47 -10.24
CA ASN A 104 -2.79 -10.18 -10.69
C ASN A 104 -2.12 -9.86 -12.03
N ASN A 105 -2.71 -10.38 -13.11
CA ASN A 105 -2.28 -10.08 -14.47
C ASN A 105 -2.84 -8.70 -14.87
N PHE A 106 -2.08 -7.62 -14.65
CA PHE A 106 -2.35 -6.33 -15.29
C PHE A 106 -1.90 -6.44 -16.76
N GLY A 107 -2.79 -6.97 -17.60
CA GLY A 107 -2.60 -7.01 -19.05
C GLY A 107 -2.67 -5.61 -19.64
N TYR A 108 -1.54 -5.09 -20.10
CA TYR A 108 -1.52 -3.98 -21.04
C TYR A 108 -2.10 -4.46 -22.37
N GLY A 109 -3.10 -3.72 -22.87
CA GLY A 109 -3.83 -4.04 -24.09
C GLY A 109 -2.91 -4.19 -25.30
N HIS A 110 -2.98 -5.36 -25.92
CA HIS A 110 -2.53 -5.56 -27.29
C HIS A 110 -3.56 -4.94 -28.24
N GLY A 111 -3.18 -3.86 -28.92
CA GLY A 111 -3.87 -3.38 -30.11
C GLY A 111 -3.57 -4.31 -31.29
N ILE A 112 -4.63 -4.71 -31.99
CA ILE A 112 -4.61 -5.55 -33.20
C ILE A 112 -5.01 -4.65 -34.37
N PHE A 113 -4.14 -4.62 -35.39
CA PHE A 113 -4.26 -4.11 -36.78
C PHE A 113 -4.94 -2.76 -37.05
#